data_AF-A0A3D2S7N2-F1
#
_entry.id   AF-A0A3D2S7N2-F1
#
_cell.length_a   1.000
_cell.length_b   1.000
_cell.length_c   1.000
_cell.angle_alpha   90.00
_cell.angle_beta   90.00
_cell.angle_gamma   90.00
#
_symmetry.space_group_name_H-M   'P 1'
#
loop_
_entity.id
_entity.type
_entity.pdbx_description
1 polymer ?
#
loop_
_entity_poly.entity_id
_entity_poly.type
_entity_poly.pdbx_seq_one_letter_code
_entity_poly.pdbx_strand_id
1 'polypeptide(L)'
;MKKGIKIAFTLLKLVLVLAVLFFGGIILYGTITEYKPKPESHEAISVNEVPGSQTPSDTIRLLNWNIGFGGLGAEMDFFYDGGKSVRAPRTVWDKDMNGILQTLTQSSNIDFYLLQEVDVASKRSYFVNQFDSIGDYLQRYASAFAVNYNVQHVPLPFTRPLGKVYSG
;
A
#
# COMPACT_ATOMS: atom_id res chain seq x y z
N MET A 1 30.04 23.96 -40.35
CA MET A 1 30.02 22.60 -39.76
C MET A 1 30.42 22.51 -38.28
N LYS A 2 31.44 23.24 -37.79
CA LYS A 2 31.96 23.07 -36.40
C LYS A 2 31.06 23.57 -35.25
N LYS A 3 30.18 24.56 -35.48
CA LYS A 3 29.35 25.17 -34.42
C LYS A 3 28.12 24.32 -34.06
N GLY A 4 27.42 23.78 -35.06
CA GLY A 4 26.26 22.90 -34.85
C GLY A 4 26.63 21.59 -34.15
N ILE A 5 27.76 20.99 -34.52
CA ILE A 5 28.28 19.77 -33.87
C ILE A 5 28.59 20.03 -32.38
N LYS A 6 29.24 21.16 -32.06
CA LYS A 6 29.52 21.54 -30.66
C LYS A 6 28.23 21.73 -29.84
N ILE A 7 27.21 22.37 -30.41
CA ILE A 7 25.90 22.55 -29.74
C ILE A 7 25.25 21.20 -29.47
N ALA A 8 25.23 20.29 -30.46
CA ALA A 8 24.68 18.95 -30.29
C ALA A 8 25.40 18.16 -29.18
N PHE A 9 26.73 18.21 -29.12
CA PHE A 9 27.50 17.58 -28.04
C PHE A 9 27.20 18.18 -26.66
N THR A 10 27.04 19.50 -26.55
CA THR A 10 26.66 20.15 -25.30
C THR A 10 25.26 19.72 -24.84
N LEU A 11 24.30 19.65 -25.76
CA LEU A 11 22.93 19.19 -25.46
C LEU A 11 22.92 17.73 -25.01
N LEU A 12 23.67 16.86 -25.70
CA LEU A 12 23.80 15.45 -25.30
C LEU A 12 24.40 15.32 -23.89
N LYS A 13 25.47 16.07 -23.58
CA LYS A 13 26.06 16.09 -22.23
C LYS A 13 25.05 16.56 -21.19
N LEU A 14 24.27 17.61 -21.49
CA LEU A 14 23.25 18.10 -20.58
C LEU A 14 22.19 17.03 -20.31
N VAL A 15 21.68 16.35 -21.35
CA VAL A 15 20.71 15.26 -21.20
C VAL A 15 21.28 14.12 -20.36
N LEU A 16 22.54 13.73 -20.59
CA LEU A 16 23.20 12.68 -19.80
C LEU A 16 23.36 13.08 -18.33
N VAL A 17 23.77 14.32 -18.05
CA VAL A 17 23.88 14.83 -16.67
C VAL A 17 22.51 14.84 -15.99
N LEU A 18 21.47 15.31 -16.67
CA LEU A 18 20.11 15.30 -16.13
C LEU A 18 19.61 13.88 -15.86
N ALA A 19 19.89 12.92 -16.75
CA ALA A 19 19.53 11.53 -16.54
C ALA A 19 20.25 10.95 -15.31
N VAL A 20 21.56 11.18 -15.16
CA VAL A 20 22.33 10.73 -13.99
C VAL A 20 21.81 11.35 -12.71
N LEU A 21 21.53 12.66 -12.70
CA LEU A 21 20.97 13.33 -11.53
C LEU A 21 19.57 12.80 -11.18
N PHE A 22 18.74 12.51 -12.18
CA PHE A 22 17.40 11.97 -11.97
C PHE A 22 17.46 10.55 -11.38
N PHE A 23 18.17 9.62 -12.02
CA PHE A 23 18.27 8.24 -11.54
C PHE A 23 19.05 8.16 -10.23
N GLY A 24 20.16 8.90 -10.12
CA GLY A 24 20.93 9.01 -8.88
C GLY A 24 20.11 9.60 -7.75
N GLY A 25 19.28 10.60 -8.03
CA GLY A 25 18.35 11.19 -7.07
C GLY A 25 17.28 10.20 -6.59
N ILE A 26 16.68 9.41 -7.49
CA ILE A 26 15.72 8.36 -7.12
C ILE A 26 16.38 7.30 -6.23
N ILE A 27 17.56 6.81 -6.62
CA ILE A 27 18.30 5.79 -5.85
C ILE A 27 18.70 6.33 -4.48
N LEU A 28 19.23 7.55 -4.44
CA LEU A 28 19.61 8.21 -3.18
C LEU A 28 18.39 8.40 -2.29
N TYR A 29 17.29 8.94 -2.81
CA TYR A 29 16.05 9.13 -2.06
C TYR A 29 15.51 7.80 -1.52
N GLY A 30 15.46 6.76 -2.35
CA GLY A 30 15.06 5.42 -1.93
C GLY A 30 15.96 4.87 -0.83
N THR A 31 17.27 5.08 -0.93
CA THR A 31 18.26 4.60 0.05
C THR A 31 18.14 5.32 1.40
N ILE A 32 17.93 6.64 1.40
CA ILE A 32 17.81 7.41 2.65
C ILE A 32 16.44 7.24 3.32
N THR A 33 15.40 6.92 2.55
CA THR A 33 14.02 6.71 3.05
C THR A 33 13.65 5.24 3.20
N GLU A 34 14.60 4.33 2.98
CA GLU A 34 14.39 2.89 3.10
C GLU A 34 13.98 2.53 4.52
N TYR A 35 12.82 1.91 4.66
CA TYR A 35 12.37 1.41 5.95
C TYR A 35 13.19 0.17 6.33
N LYS A 36 14.08 0.33 7.32
CA LYS A 36 14.95 -0.73 7.85
C LYS A 36 14.67 -0.98 9.32
N PRO A 37 13.63 -1.77 9.66
CA PRO A 37 13.43 -2.18 11.04
C PRO A 37 14.66 -2.96 11.50
N LYS A 38 15.08 -2.76 12.75
CA LYS A 38 16.26 -3.47 13.27
C LYS A 38 15.94 -4.96 13.34
N PRO A 39 16.83 -5.85 12.85
CA PRO A 39 16.66 -7.28 13.03
C PRO A 39 16.41 -7.60 14.50
N GLU A 40 15.47 -8.51 14.78
CA GLU A 40 15.09 -8.95 16.13
C GLU A 40 14.53 -7.84 17.04
N SER A 41 14.26 -6.65 16.51
CA SER A 41 13.52 -5.64 17.26
C SER A 41 12.03 -5.94 17.27
N HIS A 42 11.41 -5.70 18.42
CA HIS A 42 9.95 -5.77 18.59
C HIS A 42 9.40 -4.35 18.52
N GLU A 43 8.52 -4.10 17.55
CA GLU A 43 7.75 -2.87 17.50
C GLU A 43 6.51 -3.03 18.38
N ALA A 44 6.30 -2.07 19.28
CA ALA A 44 5.09 -2.06 20.10
C ALA A 44 3.88 -1.76 19.20
N ILE A 45 2.94 -2.71 19.15
CA ILE A 45 1.67 -2.51 18.45
C ILE A 45 0.68 -1.94 19.46
N SER A 46 0.08 -0.80 19.11
CA SER A 46 -1.02 -0.24 19.90
C SER A 46 -2.30 -1.02 19.59
N VAL A 47 -2.98 -1.45 20.65
CA VAL A 47 -4.26 -2.15 20.55
C VAL A 47 -5.37 -1.17 20.91
N ASN A 48 -6.31 -1.00 19.99
CA ASN A 48 -7.58 -0.35 20.27
C ASN A 48 -8.47 -1.36 20.97
N GLU A 49 -8.47 -1.31 22.30
CA GLU A 49 -9.26 -2.23 23.11
C GLU A 49 -10.76 -1.94 23.04
N VAL A 50 -11.56 -3.00 23.09
CA VAL A 50 -13.02 -2.90 23.26
C VAL A 50 -13.38 -3.50 24.63
N PRO A 51 -14.08 -2.77 25.51
CA PRO A 51 -14.48 -3.28 26.82
C PRO A 51 -15.32 -4.55 26.71
N GLY A 52 -15.07 -5.52 27.59
CA GLY A 52 -15.86 -6.76 27.66
C GLY A 52 -15.53 -7.79 26.59
N SER A 53 -14.28 -7.78 26.06
CA SER A 53 -13.79 -8.85 25.19
C SER A 53 -14.01 -10.21 25.83
N GLN A 54 -14.71 -11.09 25.12
CA GLN A 54 -15.05 -12.42 25.61
C GLN A 54 -13.93 -13.39 25.26
N THR A 55 -13.58 -14.27 26.19
CA THR A 55 -12.75 -15.43 25.89
C THR A 55 -13.46 -16.28 24.83
N PRO A 56 -12.78 -16.69 23.74
CA PRO A 56 -13.38 -17.56 22.76
C PRO A 56 -13.91 -18.84 23.39
N SER A 57 -14.94 -19.43 22.78
CA SER A 57 -15.42 -20.76 23.15
C SER A 57 -14.37 -21.85 22.87
N ASP A 58 -14.70 -23.12 23.13
CA ASP A 58 -13.84 -24.26 22.77
C ASP A 58 -13.50 -24.33 21.26
N THR A 59 -14.22 -23.59 20.41
CA THR A 59 -13.91 -23.40 19.00
C THR A 59 -13.55 -21.94 18.73
N ILE A 60 -12.44 -21.73 18.02
CA ILE A 60 -11.99 -20.44 17.50
C ILE A 60 -12.17 -20.43 15.98
N ARG A 61 -12.80 -19.39 15.45
CA ARG A 61 -12.95 -19.14 14.01
C ARG A 61 -12.15 -17.93 13.58
N LEU A 62 -11.32 -18.13 12.56
CA LEU A 62 -10.47 -17.09 12.02
C LEU A 62 -10.82 -16.82 10.55
N LEU A 63 -10.93 -15.56 10.19
CA LEU A 63 -10.93 -15.13 8.79
C LEU A 63 -9.55 -14.57 8.48
N ASN A 64 -8.81 -15.23 7.58
CA ASN A 64 -7.52 -14.76 7.11
C ASN A 64 -7.64 -14.33 5.64
N TRP A 65 -7.40 -13.06 5.34
CA TRP A 65 -7.62 -12.54 4.00
C TRP A 65 -6.72 -11.34 3.66
N ASN A 66 -5.96 -11.47 2.58
CA ASN A 66 -5.35 -10.34 1.90
C ASN A 66 -6.41 -9.65 1.03
N ILE A 67 -6.78 -8.43 1.39
CA ILE A 67 -7.84 -7.66 0.72
C ILE A 67 -7.35 -6.89 -0.51
N GLY A 68 -6.08 -7.02 -0.87
CA GLY A 68 -5.46 -6.37 -2.02
C GLY A 68 -5.71 -4.87 -2.06
N PHE A 69 -5.62 -4.20 -0.90
CA PHE A 69 -5.89 -2.77 -0.70
C PHE A 69 -7.21 -2.27 -1.31
N GLY A 70 -8.20 -3.15 -1.52
CA GLY A 70 -9.46 -2.84 -2.20
C GLY A 70 -9.30 -2.42 -3.66
N GLY A 71 -8.15 -2.70 -4.29
CA GLY A 71 -7.85 -2.28 -5.66
C GLY A 71 -7.32 -3.37 -6.58
N LEU A 72 -7.26 -4.62 -6.12
CA LEU A 72 -6.85 -5.80 -6.90
C LEU A 72 -8.04 -6.71 -7.26
N GLY A 73 -9.25 -6.14 -7.41
CA GLY A 73 -10.43 -6.87 -7.87
C GLY A 73 -10.31 -7.35 -9.33
N ALA A 74 -11.33 -8.07 -9.81
CA ALA A 74 -11.33 -8.73 -11.12
C ALA A 74 -11.11 -7.77 -12.31
N GLU A 75 -11.48 -6.50 -12.17
CA GLU A 75 -11.31 -5.47 -13.20
C GLU A 75 -9.93 -4.80 -13.19
N MET A 76 -9.05 -5.17 -12.27
CA MET A 76 -7.73 -4.58 -12.16
C MET A 76 -6.76 -5.18 -13.18
N ASP A 77 -6.12 -4.30 -13.97
CA ASP A 77 -5.03 -4.63 -14.89
C ASP A 77 -3.68 -4.24 -14.27
N PHE A 78 -3.23 -5.00 -13.26
CA PHE A 78 -2.13 -4.59 -12.38
C PHE A 78 -0.76 -4.63 -13.04
N PHE A 79 -0.06 -3.50 -13.04
CA PHE A 79 1.23 -3.31 -13.70
C PHE A 79 2.30 -4.30 -13.24
N TYR A 80 2.36 -4.59 -11.94
CA TYR A 80 3.37 -5.50 -11.39
C TYR A 80 3.10 -6.98 -11.73
N ASP A 81 1.88 -7.30 -12.18
CA ASP A 81 1.49 -8.63 -12.69
C ASP A 81 1.54 -8.70 -14.23
N GLY A 82 2.13 -7.70 -14.89
CA GLY A 82 2.24 -7.63 -16.36
C GLY A 82 1.16 -6.80 -17.05
N GLY A 83 0.27 -6.17 -16.29
CA GLY A 83 -0.75 -5.24 -16.78
C GLY A 83 -0.22 -3.83 -17.04
N LYS A 84 -1.13 -2.84 -17.11
CA LYS A 84 -0.79 -1.44 -17.46
C LYS A 84 -1.03 -0.42 -16.35
N SER A 85 -1.81 -0.77 -15.33
CA SER A 85 -2.30 0.17 -14.32
C SER A 85 -1.68 -0.12 -12.94
N VAL A 86 -1.27 0.92 -12.22
CA VAL A 86 -0.77 0.76 -10.83
C VAL A 86 -1.86 0.90 -9.77
N ARG A 87 -3.07 1.30 -10.16
CA ARG A 87 -4.19 1.53 -9.26
C ARG A 87 -5.51 1.40 -10.02
N ALA A 88 -6.50 0.76 -9.41
CA ALA A 88 -7.87 0.69 -9.93
C ALA A 88 -8.50 2.09 -10.06
N PRO A 89 -9.34 2.36 -11.07
CA PRO A 89 -10.15 3.57 -11.11
C PRO A 89 -10.98 3.75 -9.83
N ARG A 90 -11.25 5.00 -9.43
CA ARG A 90 -11.86 5.28 -8.12
C ARG A 90 -13.17 4.55 -7.91
N THR A 91 -14.01 4.53 -8.95
CA THR A 91 -15.31 3.84 -8.93
C THR A 91 -15.18 2.32 -8.73
N VAL A 92 -14.17 1.69 -9.31
CA VAL A 92 -13.88 0.25 -9.13
C VAL A 92 -13.37 0.01 -7.71
N TRP A 93 -12.45 0.84 -7.24
CA TRP A 93 -11.93 0.76 -5.87
C TRP A 93 -13.03 0.92 -4.82
N ASP A 94 -13.93 1.91 -4.98
CA ASP A 94 -15.05 2.11 -4.06
C ASP A 94 -15.99 0.88 -4.07
N LYS A 95 -16.27 0.31 -5.23
CA LYS A 95 -17.08 -0.91 -5.38
C LYS A 95 -16.43 -2.11 -4.68
N ASP A 96 -15.14 -2.32 -4.88
CA ASP A 96 -14.38 -3.43 -4.28
C ASP A 96 -14.26 -3.25 -2.75
N MET A 97 -13.94 -2.03 -2.29
CA MET A 97 -13.88 -1.70 -0.86
C MET A 97 -15.23 -1.93 -0.17
N ASN A 98 -16.34 -1.53 -0.79
CA ASN A 98 -17.67 -1.82 -0.26
C ASN A 98 -17.96 -3.32 -0.20
N GLY A 99 -17.54 -4.08 -1.21
CA GLY A 99 -17.68 -5.55 -1.20
C GLY A 99 -16.87 -6.22 -0.08
N ILE A 100 -15.65 -5.72 0.20
CA ILE A 100 -14.84 -6.16 1.34
C ILE A 100 -15.59 -5.92 2.65
N LEU A 101 -16.05 -4.69 2.89
CA LEU A 101 -16.77 -4.33 4.13
C LEU A 101 -18.05 -5.16 4.33
N GLN A 102 -18.79 -5.41 3.26
CA GLN A 102 -19.97 -6.28 3.30
C GLN A 102 -19.60 -7.73 3.65
N THR A 103 -18.53 -8.26 3.04
CA THR A 103 -18.05 -9.62 3.33
C THR A 103 -17.63 -9.78 4.80
N LEU A 104 -16.90 -8.80 5.34
CA LEU A 104 -16.47 -8.81 6.75
C LEU A 104 -17.67 -8.78 7.71
N THR A 105 -18.72 -8.00 7.41
CA THR A 105 -19.87 -7.86 8.30
C THR A 105 -20.88 -9.00 8.19
N GLN A 106 -20.98 -9.65 7.03
CA GLN A 106 -21.86 -10.80 6.80
C GLN A 106 -21.27 -12.12 7.30
N SER A 107 -19.94 -12.17 7.52
CA SER A 107 -19.26 -13.35 8.05
C SER A 107 -19.68 -13.58 9.50
N SER A 108 -20.50 -14.62 9.73
CA SER A 108 -21.01 -14.94 11.07
C SER A 108 -19.98 -15.71 11.90
N ASN A 109 -19.98 -15.45 13.21
CA ASN A 109 -19.20 -16.17 14.22
C ASN A 109 -17.67 -16.15 14.03
N ILE A 110 -17.10 -15.13 13.39
CA ILE A 110 -15.64 -14.96 13.34
C ILE A 110 -15.16 -14.37 14.66
N ASP A 111 -14.15 -14.99 15.28
CA ASP A 111 -13.54 -14.50 16.51
C ASP A 111 -12.36 -13.55 16.19
N PHE A 112 -11.60 -13.86 15.14
CA PHE A 112 -10.44 -13.08 14.72
C PHE A 112 -10.44 -12.82 13.21
N TYR A 113 -10.23 -11.55 12.85
CA TYR A 113 -9.95 -11.13 11.48
C TYR A 113 -8.45 -10.85 11.34
N LEU A 114 -7.80 -11.58 10.44
CA LEU A 114 -6.39 -11.43 10.08
C LEU A 114 -6.35 -10.89 8.66
N LEU A 115 -6.25 -9.57 8.52
CA LEU A 115 -6.27 -8.90 7.22
C LEU A 115 -4.86 -8.48 6.81
N GLN A 116 -4.56 -8.58 5.51
CA GLN A 116 -3.33 -8.08 4.91
C GLN A 116 -3.62 -7.12 3.76
N GLU A 117 -2.64 -6.28 3.44
CA GLU A 117 -2.75 -5.21 2.45
C GLU A 117 -3.85 -4.21 2.82
N VAL A 118 -3.99 -3.94 4.11
CA VAL A 118 -4.82 -2.85 4.63
C VAL A 118 -3.98 -1.57 4.54
N ASP A 119 -4.32 -0.71 3.58
CA ASP A 119 -3.62 0.56 3.38
C ASP A 119 -4.10 1.64 4.35
N VAL A 120 -3.13 2.38 4.90
CA VAL A 120 -3.36 3.59 5.68
C VAL A 120 -2.76 4.78 4.94
N ALA A 121 -3.61 5.54 4.25
CA ALA A 121 -3.23 6.72 3.49
C ALA A 121 -2.16 6.47 2.40
N SER A 122 -2.28 5.34 1.68
CA SER A 122 -1.48 5.01 0.49
C SER A 122 -2.05 5.66 -0.77
N LYS A 123 -1.20 5.99 -1.75
CA LYS A 123 -1.67 6.55 -3.03
C LYS A 123 -2.53 5.55 -3.81
N ARG A 124 -2.20 4.25 -3.75
CA ARG A 124 -2.93 3.17 -4.42
C ARG A 124 -4.36 2.93 -3.88
N SER A 125 -4.66 3.41 -2.67
CA SER A 125 -5.98 3.36 -2.03
C SER A 125 -6.61 4.75 -1.86
N TYR A 126 -6.27 5.70 -2.73
CA TYR A 126 -6.83 7.07 -2.71
C TYR A 126 -6.61 7.82 -1.40
N PHE A 127 -5.54 7.48 -0.66
CA PHE A 127 -5.22 8.03 0.66
C PHE A 127 -6.30 7.78 1.72
N VAL A 128 -7.17 6.80 1.52
CA VAL A 128 -8.15 6.37 2.52
C VAL A 128 -7.43 5.61 3.64
N ASN A 129 -7.87 5.81 4.88
CA ASN A 129 -7.48 4.96 6.00
C ASN A 129 -8.42 3.75 6.05
N GLN A 130 -7.98 2.62 5.48
CA GLN A 130 -8.79 1.39 5.46
C GLN A 130 -8.89 0.76 6.84
N PHE A 131 -7.87 0.92 7.69
CA PHE A 131 -7.90 0.40 9.06
C PHE A 131 -9.03 1.03 9.87
N ASP A 132 -9.16 2.36 9.84
CA ASP A 132 -10.27 3.07 10.48
C ASP A 132 -11.61 2.68 9.85
N SER A 133 -11.67 2.65 8.51
CA SER A 133 -12.89 2.28 7.78
C SER A 133 -13.38 0.88 8.13
N ILE A 134 -12.47 -0.09 8.31
CA ILE A 134 -12.82 -1.45 8.73
C ILE A 134 -13.25 -1.46 10.21
N GLY A 135 -12.54 -0.72 11.07
CA GLY A 135 -12.88 -0.56 12.48
C GLY A 135 -14.29 -0.01 12.71
N ASP A 136 -14.72 0.94 11.89
CA ASP A 136 -16.07 1.52 11.92
C ASP A 136 -17.18 0.49 11.62
N TYR A 137 -16.88 -0.57 10.87
CA TYR A 137 -17.82 -1.66 10.57
C TYR A 137 -17.66 -2.84 11.55
N LEU A 138 -16.50 -3.02 12.15
CA LEU A 138 -16.16 -4.08 13.10
C LEU A 138 -16.02 -3.55 14.54
N GLN A 139 -16.89 -2.61 14.96
CA GLN A 139 -16.80 -1.89 16.24
C GLN A 139 -16.77 -2.78 17.50
N ARG A 140 -17.16 -4.05 17.37
CA ARG A 140 -17.17 -5.03 18.47
C ARG A 140 -15.82 -5.73 18.68
N TYR A 141 -14.86 -5.52 17.78
CA TYR A 141 -13.55 -6.18 17.82
C TYR A 141 -12.50 -5.19 18.32
N ALA A 142 -11.62 -5.68 19.20
CA ALA A 142 -10.36 -4.99 19.41
C ALA A 142 -9.54 -5.03 18.11
N SER A 143 -8.82 -3.96 17.81
CA SER A 143 -8.06 -3.84 16.56
C SER A 143 -6.62 -3.41 16.82
N ALA A 144 -5.73 -3.89 15.96
CA ALA A 144 -4.31 -3.61 16.02
C ALA A 144 -3.78 -3.57 14.59
N PHE A 145 -2.82 -2.69 14.32
CA PHE A 145 -2.22 -2.53 13.00
C PHE A 145 -0.71 -2.74 13.08
N ALA A 146 -0.20 -3.63 12.23
CA ALA A 146 1.23 -3.92 12.11
C ALA A 146 1.66 -3.65 10.67
N VAL A 147 2.76 -2.92 10.51
CA VAL A 147 3.24 -2.49 9.19
C VAL A 147 4.11 -3.58 8.58
N ASN A 148 3.81 -3.97 7.33
CA ASN A 148 4.68 -4.84 6.53
C ASN A 148 5.22 -4.14 5.27
N TYR A 149 4.66 -2.98 4.90
CA TYR A 149 5.10 -2.21 3.75
C TYR A 149 5.05 -0.70 4.04
N ASN A 150 6.23 -0.07 4.15
CA ASN A 150 6.39 1.36 4.40
C ASN A 150 7.37 1.98 3.39
N VAL A 151 6.85 2.60 2.34
CA VAL A 151 7.64 3.27 1.32
C VAL A 151 7.07 4.64 0.97
N GLN A 152 7.94 5.65 1.01
CA GLN A 152 7.56 7.04 0.72
C GLN A 152 7.23 7.27 -0.75
N HIS A 153 7.93 6.59 -1.66
CA HIS A 153 7.68 6.71 -3.09
C HIS A 153 8.19 5.50 -3.88
N VAL A 154 7.27 4.70 -4.41
CA VAL A 154 7.59 3.69 -5.42
C VAL A 154 7.59 4.37 -6.80
N PRO A 155 8.75 4.52 -7.46
CA PRO A 155 8.90 5.36 -8.66
C PRO A 155 8.42 4.66 -9.93
N LEU A 156 8.08 3.36 -9.87
CA LEU A 156 7.71 2.58 -11.05
C LEU A 156 6.19 2.49 -11.25
N PRO A 157 5.74 2.53 -12.51
CA PRO A 157 6.48 2.97 -13.71
C PRO A 157 6.76 4.48 -13.66
N PHE A 158 7.89 4.93 -14.24
CA PHE A 158 8.34 6.33 -14.15
C PHE A 158 7.32 7.36 -14.65
N THR A 159 6.43 6.97 -15.56
CA THR A 159 5.38 7.85 -16.12
C THR A 159 4.15 7.94 -15.23
N ARG A 160 3.87 6.92 -14.43
CA ARG A 160 2.69 6.81 -13.55
C ARG A 160 3.05 6.04 -12.29
N PRO A 161 3.89 6.60 -11.39
CA PRO A 161 4.42 5.88 -10.25
C PRO A 161 3.32 5.43 -9.29
N LEU A 162 3.47 4.23 -8.73
CA LEU A 162 2.62 3.70 -7.65
C LEU A 162 2.61 4.67 -6.45
N GLY A 163 3.77 5.30 -6.15
CA GLY A 163 3.90 6.36 -5.16
C GLY A 163 3.98 5.86 -3.72
N LYS A 164 3.46 6.65 -2.77
CA LYS A 164 3.49 6.33 -1.34
C LYS A 164 2.66 5.08 -1.03
N VAL A 165 3.23 4.16 -0.26
CA VAL A 165 2.55 2.99 0.29
C VAL A 165 2.87 2.88 1.78
N TYR A 166 1.82 2.79 2.60
CA TYR A 166 1.89 2.46 4.01
C TYR A 166 0.78 1.44 4.29
N SER A 167 1.17 0.19 4.54
CA SER A 167 0.29 -0.98 4.52
C SER A 167 0.70 -2.01 5.57
N GLY A 168 -0.29 -2.79 6.00
CA GLY A 168 -0.18 -3.89 6.96
C GLY A 168 -1.00 -5.09 6.52
#